data_AF-A0A1I1G1V1-F1
#
_entry.id   AF-A0A1I1G1V1-F1
#
_cell.length_a   1.000
_cell.length_b   1.000
_cell.length_c   1.000
_cell.angle_alpha   90.00
_cell.angle_beta   90.00
_cell.angle_gamma   90.00
#
_symmetry.space_group_name_H-M   'P 1'
#
loop_
_entity.id
_entity.type
_entity.pdbx_description
1 polymer ?
#
loop_
_entity_poly.entity_id
_entity_poly.type
_entity_poly.pdbx_seq_one_letter_code
_entity_poly.pdbx_strand_id
1 'polypeptide(L)'
;MSSENLSISSAPVTTPGQANPPKARAAEVLDAKRTDAPEVNTKERGKDWAQAQAESRLEANAGLLQAMFGKADSRGANAQKINYQEVVIKLEEVLRKELGDDNFSLEKLAAKTSGVEGQEDYWSPEKTADRIVTGATGYFEAFKKQNPSLSEEEALDKFMDIITPAIDRGFNQAKEILQGFEIFKGDVQENAERTLELVHEKLDLFRERVLGSKEDKPLFDDTQGLEDKS
;
A
#
# COMPACT_ATOMS: atom_id res chain seq x y z
N MET A 1 -19.24 2.36 66.34
CA MET A 1 -19.31 3.83 66.18
C MET A 1 -18.07 4.26 65.40
N SER A 2 -18.26 5.29 64.56
CA SER A 2 -17.25 6.03 63.80
C SER A 2 -16.89 5.48 62.42
N SER A 3 -17.58 6.11 61.48
CA SER A 3 -17.41 6.17 60.03
C SER A 3 -16.16 6.98 59.67
N GLU A 4 -15.39 6.54 58.68
CA GLU A 4 -14.60 7.45 57.84
C GLU A 4 -14.86 7.14 56.38
N ASN A 5 -15.29 8.20 55.70
CA ASN A 5 -15.81 8.24 54.34
C ASN A 5 -14.75 8.95 53.49
N LEU A 6 -14.01 8.20 52.67
CA LEU A 6 -13.11 8.79 51.67
C LEU A 6 -13.82 8.81 50.33
N SER A 7 -14.32 10.00 50.00
CA SER A 7 -14.90 10.35 48.71
C SER A 7 -13.83 10.29 47.62
N ILE A 8 -13.99 9.37 46.68
CA ILE A 8 -13.34 9.42 45.37
C ILE A 8 -14.31 10.12 44.40
N SER A 9 -13.90 11.30 43.95
CA SER A 9 -14.59 12.12 42.97
C SER A 9 -14.60 11.41 41.61
N SER A 10 -15.79 11.04 41.14
CA SER A 10 -16.04 10.54 39.79
C SER A 10 -16.27 11.72 38.84
N ALA A 11 -15.30 12.02 37.98
CA ALA A 11 -15.51 12.89 36.83
C ALA A 11 -16.16 12.07 35.69
N PRO A 12 -17.21 12.58 35.01
CA PRO A 12 -17.83 11.88 33.90
C PRO A 12 -16.96 11.91 32.64
N VAL A 13 -16.86 10.74 32.01
CA VAL A 13 -16.37 10.54 30.64
C VAL A 13 -17.29 11.28 29.68
N THR A 14 -16.77 12.28 28.96
CA THR A 14 -17.46 12.88 27.82
C THR A 14 -16.98 12.23 26.53
N THR A 15 -17.88 11.54 25.85
CA THR A 15 -17.73 11.07 24.46
C THR A 15 -17.97 12.23 23.49
N PRO A 16 -17.07 12.52 22.54
CA PRO A 16 -17.42 13.30 21.36
C PRO A 16 -17.54 12.36 20.15
N GLY A 17 -18.77 12.06 19.79
CA GLY A 17 -19.11 11.27 18.60
C GLY A 17 -20.59 11.38 18.33
N GLN A 18 -21.02 12.50 17.74
CA GLN A 18 -22.23 12.62 16.90
C GLN A 18 -22.40 14.07 16.41
N ALA A 19 -22.15 14.29 15.13
CA ALA A 19 -22.84 15.33 14.36
C ALA A 19 -22.82 14.91 12.88
N ASN A 20 -23.91 14.28 12.46
CA ASN A 20 -24.25 14.04 11.08
C ASN A 20 -24.97 15.30 10.56
N PRO A 21 -24.53 16.01 9.52
CA PRO A 21 -25.32 17.10 8.98
C PRO A 21 -26.51 16.56 8.15
N PRO A 22 -27.66 17.25 8.18
CA PRO A 22 -28.92 16.76 7.65
C PRO A 22 -28.92 16.74 6.11
N LYS A 23 -29.55 15.70 5.55
CA LYS A 23 -29.99 15.65 4.14
C LYS A 23 -30.85 16.87 3.83
N ALA A 24 -30.30 17.89 3.17
CA ALA A 24 -31.06 18.98 2.60
C ALA A 24 -31.72 18.51 1.29
N ARG A 25 -32.96 18.03 1.44
CA ARG A 25 -34.11 18.24 0.57
C ARG A 25 -33.78 18.69 -0.87
N ALA A 26 -33.69 17.71 -1.76
CA ALA A 26 -34.06 17.88 -3.16
C ALA A 26 -35.57 18.15 -3.25
N ALA A 27 -35.94 18.90 -4.29
CA ALA A 27 -37.28 19.32 -4.72
C ALA A 27 -37.76 20.69 -4.21
N GLU A 28 -37.90 21.57 -5.22
CA GLU A 28 -38.91 22.62 -5.35
C GLU A 28 -38.47 24.07 -5.08
N VAL A 29 -37.88 24.71 -6.11
CA VAL A 29 -38.24 26.08 -6.50
C VAL A 29 -37.98 26.30 -8.00
N LEU A 30 -39.09 26.22 -8.74
CA LEU A 30 -39.53 26.99 -9.91
C LEU A 30 -38.53 27.94 -10.61
N ASP A 31 -38.35 27.64 -11.90
CA ASP A 31 -38.42 28.56 -13.05
C ASP A 31 -37.96 30.02 -12.87
N ALA A 32 -36.70 30.29 -13.19
CA ALA A 32 -36.27 31.61 -13.67
C ALA A 32 -35.02 31.47 -14.56
N LYS A 33 -35.28 31.54 -15.86
CA LYS A 33 -34.34 31.76 -16.97
C LYS A 33 -33.15 32.66 -16.61
N ARG A 34 -31.93 32.11 -16.58
CA ARG A 34 -30.67 32.85 -16.75
C ARG A 34 -29.71 32.05 -17.64
N THR A 35 -29.62 32.49 -18.88
CA THR A 35 -28.52 32.20 -19.82
C THR A 35 -27.30 32.99 -19.37
N ASP A 36 -26.30 32.29 -18.83
CA ASP A 36 -24.85 32.58 -18.84
C ASP A 36 -24.22 31.86 -17.65
N ALA A 37 -23.74 30.65 -17.88
CA ALA A 37 -22.87 29.95 -16.94
C ALA A 37 -21.47 29.86 -17.58
N PRO A 38 -20.40 30.31 -16.90
CA PRO A 38 -19.05 30.04 -17.37
C PRO A 38 -18.80 28.54 -17.30
N GLU A 39 -18.13 28.01 -18.32
CA GLU A 39 -17.79 26.59 -18.46
C GLU A 39 -16.83 26.18 -17.34
N VAL A 40 -17.37 25.65 -16.22
CA VAL A 40 -16.54 25.24 -15.07
C VAL A 40 -15.84 23.94 -15.41
N ASN A 41 -14.52 24.02 -15.63
CA ASN A 41 -13.61 22.91 -15.84
C ASN A 41 -13.74 21.86 -14.70
N THR A 42 -14.27 20.70 -15.03
CA THR A 42 -14.54 19.61 -14.07
C THR A 42 -13.28 18.94 -13.53
N LYS A 43 -12.12 19.11 -14.18
CA LYS A 43 -10.83 18.59 -13.69
C LYS A 43 -10.26 19.38 -12.50
N GLU A 44 -10.50 20.69 -12.43
CA GLU A 44 -10.01 21.54 -11.32
C GLU A 44 -10.81 21.31 -10.05
N ARG A 45 -12.15 21.24 -10.17
CA ARG A 45 -13.04 20.84 -9.08
C ARG A 45 -12.63 19.51 -8.43
N GLY A 46 -12.13 18.58 -9.25
CA GLY A 46 -11.56 17.28 -8.92
C GLY A 46 -10.36 17.33 -7.96
N LYS A 47 -9.46 18.28 -8.20
CA LYS A 47 -8.30 18.52 -7.33
C LYS A 47 -8.70 19.26 -6.08
N ASP A 48 -9.58 20.25 -6.20
CA ASP A 48 -10.01 21.08 -5.07
C ASP A 48 -10.78 20.29 -4.01
N TRP A 49 -11.61 19.31 -4.40
CA TRP A 49 -12.32 18.46 -3.42
C TRP A 49 -11.39 17.47 -2.72
N ALA A 50 -10.41 16.92 -3.44
CA ALA A 50 -9.42 16.01 -2.87
C ALA A 50 -8.48 16.75 -1.91
N GLN A 51 -8.09 17.97 -2.27
CA GLN A 51 -7.26 18.85 -1.47
C GLN A 51 -8.00 19.36 -0.23
N ALA A 52 -9.27 19.78 -0.36
CA ALA A 52 -10.10 20.15 0.78
C ALA A 52 -10.39 18.96 1.73
N GLN A 53 -10.53 17.74 1.18
CA GLN A 53 -10.67 16.54 2.00
C GLN A 53 -9.35 16.16 2.68
N ALA A 54 -8.20 16.37 2.03
CA ALA A 54 -6.88 16.19 2.63
C ALA A 54 -6.63 17.21 3.75
N GLU A 55 -6.94 18.48 3.53
CA GLU A 55 -6.84 19.58 4.53
C GLU A 55 -7.76 19.32 5.74
N SER A 56 -9.01 18.93 5.51
CA SER A 56 -9.95 18.60 6.60
C SER A 56 -9.51 17.37 7.40
N ARG A 57 -8.89 16.37 6.75
CA ARG A 57 -8.26 15.23 7.44
C ARG A 57 -6.99 15.62 8.18
N LEU A 58 -6.27 16.64 7.70
CA LEU A 58 -5.05 17.18 8.31
C LEU A 58 -5.37 17.84 9.66
N GLU A 59 -6.34 18.75 9.67
CA GLU A 59 -6.75 19.50 10.87
C GLU A 59 -7.34 18.58 11.94
N ALA A 60 -8.20 17.64 11.54
CA ALA A 60 -8.80 16.67 12.45
C ALA A 60 -7.76 15.73 13.10
N ASN A 61 -6.59 15.57 12.48
CA ASN A 61 -5.56 14.64 12.91
C ASN A 61 -4.28 15.33 13.41
N ALA A 62 -4.25 16.65 13.60
CA ALA A 62 -3.05 17.39 14.00
C ALA A 62 -2.38 16.84 15.28
N GLY A 63 -3.16 16.41 16.27
CA GLY A 63 -2.64 15.77 17.49
C GLY A 63 -2.02 14.39 17.26
N LEU A 64 -2.58 13.60 16.34
CA LEU A 64 -2.01 12.31 15.92
C LEU A 64 -0.72 12.52 15.11
N LEU A 65 -0.70 13.54 14.23
CA LEU A 65 0.48 13.89 13.45
C LEU A 65 1.63 14.35 14.35
N GLN A 66 1.36 15.15 15.38
CA GLN A 66 2.38 15.50 16.37
C GLN A 66 2.85 14.26 17.15
N ALA A 67 1.95 13.34 17.49
CA ALA A 67 2.31 12.09 18.15
C ALA A 67 3.18 11.18 17.27
N MET A 68 2.95 11.16 15.95
CA MET A 68 3.70 10.36 14.99
C MET A 68 5.02 11.04 14.55
N PHE A 69 5.00 12.33 14.21
CA PHE A 69 6.12 13.02 13.55
C PHE A 69 6.82 14.08 14.41
N GLY A 70 6.36 14.27 15.65
CA GLY A 70 6.93 15.24 16.59
C GLY A 70 8.31 14.87 17.13
N LYS A 71 8.68 13.58 17.08
CA LYS A 71 10.05 13.11 17.38
C LYS A 71 10.82 12.95 16.07
N ALA A 72 11.96 13.63 15.95
CA ALA A 72 12.79 13.59 14.75
C ALA A 72 13.25 12.16 14.42
N ASP A 73 13.70 11.40 15.43
CA ASP A 73 14.24 10.05 15.28
C ASP A 73 13.20 9.04 14.75
N SER A 74 11.89 9.26 14.99
CA SER A 74 10.83 8.38 14.49
C SER A 74 10.21 8.86 13.18
N ARG A 75 10.58 10.04 12.67
CA ARG A 75 9.94 10.64 11.49
C ARG A 75 10.17 9.79 10.25
N GLY A 76 11.41 9.37 10.00
CA GLY A 76 11.75 8.50 8.87
C GLY A 76 11.03 7.16 8.94
N ALA A 77 11.07 6.51 10.10
CA ALA A 77 10.39 5.23 10.35
C ALA A 77 8.87 5.32 10.13
N ASN A 78 8.23 6.38 10.64
CA ASN A 78 6.79 6.56 10.47
C ASN A 78 6.41 6.90 9.02
N ALA A 79 7.24 7.63 8.29
CA ALA A 79 7.01 7.86 6.87
C ALA A 79 7.13 6.56 6.07
N GLN A 80 8.12 5.73 6.37
CA GLN A 80 8.29 4.39 5.77
C GLN A 80 7.14 3.44 6.10
N LYS A 81 6.59 3.53 7.31
CA LYS A 81 5.37 2.82 7.67
C LYS A 81 4.18 3.23 6.79
N ILE A 82 3.99 4.53 6.55
CA ILE A 82 2.94 5.03 5.64
C ILE A 82 3.18 4.52 4.22
N ASN A 83 4.41 4.61 3.69
CA ASN A 83 4.76 4.06 2.38
C ASN A 83 4.35 2.58 2.26
N TYR A 84 4.76 1.78 3.24
CA TYR A 84 4.43 0.36 3.29
C TYR A 84 2.92 0.11 3.33
N GLN A 85 2.18 0.85 4.16
CA GLN A 85 0.74 0.67 4.32
C GLN A 85 -0.03 0.99 3.03
N GLU A 86 0.28 2.10 2.35
CA GLU A 86 -0.40 2.45 1.10
C GLU A 86 -0.10 1.46 -0.03
N VAL A 87 1.13 0.95 -0.09
CA VAL A 87 1.51 -0.12 -1.02
C VAL A 87 0.74 -1.40 -0.72
N VAL A 88 0.66 -1.81 0.55
CA VAL A 88 -0.13 -2.97 0.97
C VAL A 88 -1.60 -2.79 0.58
N ILE A 89 -2.21 -1.63 0.85
CA ILE A 89 -3.61 -1.35 0.49
C ILE A 89 -3.83 -1.55 -1.01
N LYS A 90 -2.95 -1.00 -1.87
CA LYS A 90 -3.09 -1.08 -3.32
C LYS A 90 -2.84 -2.48 -3.87
N LEU A 91 -1.86 -3.19 -3.31
CA LEU A 91 -1.63 -4.59 -3.66
C LEU A 91 -2.79 -5.49 -3.23
N GLU A 92 -3.33 -5.31 -2.02
CA GLU A 92 -4.49 -6.05 -1.56
C GLU A 92 -5.72 -5.79 -2.44
N GLU A 93 -5.95 -4.53 -2.84
CA GLU A 93 -7.04 -4.16 -3.74
C GLU A 93 -6.98 -4.94 -5.06
N VAL A 94 -5.82 -4.98 -5.72
CA VAL A 94 -5.69 -5.69 -7.00
C VAL A 94 -5.64 -7.21 -6.83
N LEU A 95 -4.92 -7.72 -5.83
CA LEU A 95 -4.77 -9.17 -5.65
C LEU A 95 -6.06 -9.82 -5.15
N ARG A 96 -6.87 -9.15 -4.31
CA ARG A 96 -8.23 -9.65 -3.97
C ARG A 96 -9.08 -9.81 -5.21
N LYS A 97 -9.07 -8.80 -6.10
CA LYS A 97 -9.83 -8.82 -7.33
C LYS A 97 -9.39 -9.95 -8.26
N GLU A 98 -8.09 -10.13 -8.43
CA GLU A 98 -7.55 -11.14 -9.35
C GLU A 98 -7.61 -12.56 -8.79
N LEU A 99 -7.52 -12.73 -7.46
CA LEU A 99 -7.56 -14.05 -6.81
C LEU A 99 -8.97 -14.46 -6.34
N GLY A 100 -9.93 -13.54 -6.31
CA GLY A 100 -11.29 -13.80 -5.81
C GLY A 100 -11.35 -14.19 -4.33
N ASP A 101 -10.34 -13.82 -3.53
CA ASP A 101 -10.27 -14.13 -2.10
C ASP A 101 -10.42 -12.85 -1.25
N ASP A 102 -11.62 -12.63 -0.72
CA ASP A 102 -11.90 -11.48 0.15
C ASP A 102 -11.12 -11.51 1.48
N ASN A 103 -10.62 -12.68 1.92
CA ASN A 103 -9.85 -12.85 3.16
C ASN A 103 -8.34 -12.65 2.97
N PHE A 104 -7.90 -12.32 1.76
CA PHE A 104 -6.53 -11.98 1.42
C PHE A 104 -5.98 -10.89 2.35
N SER A 105 -4.73 -11.04 2.82
CA SER A 105 -4.03 -9.99 3.56
C SER A 105 -2.51 -10.12 3.40
N LEU A 106 -1.85 -9.02 3.06
CA LEU A 106 -0.40 -8.99 2.91
C LEU A 106 0.35 -8.96 4.23
N GLU A 107 -0.24 -8.39 5.26
CA GLU A 107 0.36 -8.30 6.60
C GLU A 107 0.78 -9.67 7.14
N LYS A 108 -0.04 -10.71 6.87
CA LYS A 108 0.25 -12.10 7.26
C LYS A 108 1.48 -12.68 6.56
N LEU A 109 1.77 -12.27 5.33
CA LEU A 109 2.97 -12.71 4.60
C LEU A 109 4.18 -11.86 4.97
N ALA A 110 4.02 -10.56 5.15
CA ALA A 110 5.09 -9.67 5.55
C ALA A 110 5.67 -10.01 6.93
N ALA A 111 4.86 -10.60 7.82
CA ALA A 111 5.34 -11.17 9.09
C ALA A 111 6.42 -12.26 8.93
N LYS A 112 6.61 -12.82 7.72
CA LYS A 112 7.67 -13.78 7.40
C LYS A 112 9.01 -13.14 7.07
N THR A 113 9.04 -11.83 6.86
CA THR A 113 10.29 -11.09 6.67
C THR A 113 10.82 -10.66 8.03
N SER A 114 12.10 -10.97 8.28
CA SER A 114 12.70 -10.87 9.60
C SER A 114 12.80 -9.43 10.10
N GLY A 115 12.24 -9.17 11.28
CA GLY A 115 12.39 -7.95 12.06
C GLY A 115 11.35 -7.91 13.17
N VAL A 116 11.70 -7.40 14.35
CA VAL A 116 10.73 -7.08 15.39
C VAL A 116 10.40 -5.60 15.26
N GLU A 117 9.12 -5.26 15.07
CA GLU A 117 8.71 -3.85 15.03
C GLU A 117 9.17 -3.16 16.31
N GLY A 118 9.93 -2.07 16.17
CA GLY A 118 10.56 -1.36 17.29
C GLY A 118 12.05 -1.62 17.47
N GLN A 119 12.66 -2.54 16.71
CA GLN A 119 14.12 -2.57 16.56
C GLN A 119 14.61 -1.47 15.61
N GLU A 120 15.86 -1.05 15.81
CA GLU A 120 16.59 -0.22 14.86
C GLU A 120 16.53 -0.88 13.47
N ASP A 121 16.43 -0.04 12.44
CA ASP A 121 16.38 -0.46 11.03
C ASP A 121 15.12 -1.21 10.59
N TYR A 122 14.16 -1.45 11.49
CA TYR A 122 12.93 -2.18 11.11
C TYR A 122 12.27 -1.52 9.90
N TRP A 123 12.20 -0.18 9.88
CA TRP A 123 11.64 0.61 8.77
C TRP A 123 12.71 1.17 7.81
N SER A 124 13.87 0.52 7.67
CA SER A 124 14.84 0.92 6.64
C SER A 124 14.26 0.71 5.22
N PRO A 125 14.81 1.40 4.20
CA PRO A 125 14.42 1.16 2.81
C PRO A 125 14.52 -0.31 2.39
N GLU A 126 15.60 -0.99 2.74
CA GLU A 126 15.87 -2.38 2.37
C GLU A 126 14.86 -3.34 2.99
N LYS A 127 14.63 -3.21 4.30
CA LYS A 127 13.67 -4.07 5.03
C LYS A 127 12.24 -3.83 4.58
N THR A 128 11.92 -2.59 4.23
CA THR A 128 10.59 -2.22 3.75
C THR A 128 10.36 -2.74 2.33
N ALA A 129 11.36 -2.64 1.45
CA ALA A 129 11.31 -3.24 0.12
C ALA A 129 11.19 -4.77 0.18
N ASP A 130 11.95 -5.44 1.05
CA ASP A 130 11.86 -6.89 1.27
C ASP A 130 10.45 -7.32 1.68
N ARG A 131 9.81 -6.57 2.59
CA ARG A 131 8.43 -6.79 3.05
C ARG A 131 7.44 -6.71 1.90
N ILE A 132 7.51 -5.64 1.10
CA ILE A 132 6.63 -5.41 -0.04
C ILE A 132 6.77 -6.56 -1.05
N VAL A 133 7.99 -6.86 -1.48
CA VAL A 133 8.23 -7.86 -2.54
C VAL A 133 7.87 -9.26 -2.06
N THR A 134 8.26 -9.65 -0.84
CA THR A 134 7.90 -10.96 -0.28
C THR A 134 6.38 -11.10 -0.15
N GLY A 135 5.70 -10.05 0.31
CA GLY A 135 4.25 -10.03 0.39
C GLY A 135 3.61 -10.21 -0.98
N ALA A 136 3.98 -9.38 -1.96
CA ALA A 136 3.38 -9.41 -3.29
C ALA A 136 3.65 -10.74 -4.02
N THR A 137 4.92 -11.11 -4.13
CA THR A 137 5.36 -12.29 -4.92
C THR A 137 4.97 -13.62 -4.30
N GLY A 138 4.70 -13.66 -2.99
CA GLY A 138 4.22 -14.86 -2.29
C GLY A 138 2.90 -15.43 -2.83
N TYR A 139 2.16 -14.66 -3.65
CA TYR A 139 0.90 -15.08 -4.26
C TYR A 139 1.03 -15.57 -5.71
N PHE A 140 2.21 -15.53 -6.29
CA PHE A 140 2.39 -15.92 -7.69
C PHE A 140 1.94 -17.37 -7.97
N GLU A 141 2.23 -18.30 -7.06
CA GLU A 141 1.78 -19.70 -7.19
C GLU A 141 0.26 -19.86 -7.08
N ALA A 142 -0.42 -19.02 -6.31
CA ALA A 142 -1.88 -19.00 -6.26
C ALA A 142 -2.45 -18.46 -7.58
N PHE A 143 -1.86 -17.39 -8.12
CA PHE A 143 -2.23 -16.82 -9.42
C PHE A 143 -2.08 -17.84 -10.55
N LYS A 144 -0.96 -18.57 -10.60
CA LYS A 144 -0.73 -19.66 -11.57
C LYS A 144 -1.81 -20.73 -11.51
N LYS A 145 -2.19 -21.17 -10.30
CA LYS A 145 -3.24 -22.20 -10.12
C LYS A 145 -4.61 -21.76 -10.63
N GLN A 146 -4.92 -20.45 -10.57
CA GLN A 146 -6.17 -19.91 -11.10
C GLN A 146 -6.12 -19.68 -12.61
N ASN A 147 -4.93 -19.67 -13.21
CA ASN A 147 -4.71 -19.43 -14.62
C ASN A 147 -3.99 -20.62 -15.31
N PRO A 148 -4.53 -21.86 -15.23
CA PRO A 148 -3.84 -23.07 -15.70
C PRO A 148 -3.65 -23.14 -17.23
N SER A 149 -4.32 -22.28 -17.99
CA SER A 149 -4.17 -22.19 -19.45
C SER A 149 -2.96 -21.36 -19.89
N LEU A 150 -2.36 -20.59 -18.99
CA LEU A 150 -1.18 -19.78 -19.28
C LEU A 150 0.09 -20.60 -19.10
N SER A 151 1.06 -20.38 -19.99
CA SER A 151 2.44 -20.80 -19.70
C SER A 151 2.98 -20.06 -18.48
N GLU A 152 4.04 -20.57 -17.87
CA GLU A 152 4.63 -19.93 -16.69
C GLU A 152 5.15 -18.51 -16.99
N GLU A 153 5.67 -18.28 -18.19
CA GLU A 153 6.14 -16.96 -18.61
C GLU A 153 4.98 -15.98 -18.79
N GLU A 154 3.91 -16.39 -19.48
CA GLU A 154 2.71 -15.57 -19.63
C GLU A 154 2.02 -15.29 -18.29
N ALA A 155 2.01 -16.28 -17.38
CA ALA A 155 1.48 -16.10 -16.03
C ALA A 155 2.32 -15.11 -15.23
N LEU A 156 3.65 -15.19 -15.33
CA LEU A 156 4.57 -14.26 -14.68
C LEU A 156 4.38 -12.85 -15.22
N ASP A 157 4.38 -12.66 -16.54
CA ASP A 157 4.19 -11.36 -17.18
C ASP A 157 2.91 -10.70 -16.70
N LYS A 158 1.77 -11.40 -16.80
CA LYS A 158 0.49 -10.88 -16.33
C LYS A 158 0.50 -10.56 -14.84
N PHE A 159 1.12 -11.41 -14.03
CA PHE A 159 1.20 -11.18 -12.60
C PHE A 159 2.00 -9.91 -12.28
N MET A 160 3.15 -9.71 -12.93
CA MET A 160 3.97 -8.50 -12.78
C MET A 160 3.22 -7.24 -13.26
N ASP A 161 2.47 -7.34 -14.36
CA ASP A 161 1.61 -6.26 -14.88
C ASP A 161 0.48 -5.86 -13.91
N ILE A 162 0.10 -6.75 -12.99
CA ILE A 162 -0.87 -6.48 -11.93
C ILE A 162 -0.20 -5.81 -10.74
N ILE A 163 0.88 -6.41 -10.21
CA ILE A 163 1.45 -5.99 -8.93
C ILE A 163 2.33 -4.74 -9.04
N THR A 164 3.10 -4.57 -10.12
CA THR A 164 4.02 -3.43 -10.27
C THR A 164 3.27 -2.10 -10.31
N PRO A 165 2.21 -1.93 -11.14
CA PRO A 165 1.45 -0.68 -11.13
C PRO A 165 0.67 -0.44 -9.82
N ALA A 166 0.33 -1.50 -9.06
CA ALA A 166 -0.28 -1.35 -7.74
C ALA A 166 0.73 -0.82 -6.71
N ILE A 167 1.97 -1.31 -6.74
CA ILE A 167 3.07 -0.81 -5.93
C ILE A 167 3.33 0.67 -6.24
N ASP A 168 3.49 1.03 -7.52
CA ASP A 168 3.75 2.41 -7.92
C ASP A 168 2.65 3.36 -7.48
N ARG A 169 1.38 2.94 -7.60
CA ARG A 169 0.23 3.72 -7.11
C ARG A 169 0.25 3.88 -5.60
N GLY A 170 0.64 2.84 -4.84
CA GLY A 170 0.76 2.91 -3.39
C GLY A 170 1.86 3.89 -2.95
N PHE A 171 3.03 3.83 -3.57
CA PHE A 171 4.11 4.79 -3.31
C PHE A 171 3.72 6.23 -3.64
N ASN A 172 3.06 6.44 -4.78
CA ASN A 172 2.57 7.76 -5.15
C ASN A 172 1.53 8.28 -4.15
N GLN A 173 0.60 7.44 -3.70
CA GLN A 173 -0.39 7.84 -2.69
C GLN A 173 0.26 8.18 -1.35
N ALA A 174 1.25 7.40 -0.92
CA ALA A 174 2.01 7.70 0.30
C ALA A 174 2.78 9.01 0.16
N LYS A 175 3.44 9.24 -0.98
CA LYS A 175 4.12 10.51 -1.28
C LYS A 175 3.16 11.69 -1.19
N GLU A 176 1.98 11.62 -1.79
CA GLU A 176 0.96 12.68 -1.71
C GLU A 176 0.55 12.96 -0.26
N ILE A 177 0.34 11.92 0.55
CA ILE A 177 0.03 12.04 1.97
C ILE A 177 1.17 12.75 2.73
N LEU A 178 2.41 12.27 2.55
CA LEU A 178 3.59 12.82 3.21
C LEU A 178 3.90 14.27 2.75
N GLN A 179 3.60 14.61 1.49
CA GLN A 179 3.70 15.96 0.95
C GLN A 179 2.63 16.88 1.53
N GLY A 180 1.39 16.41 1.65
CA GLY A 180 0.30 17.16 2.31
C GLY A 180 0.64 17.53 3.76
N PHE A 181 1.44 16.71 4.43
CA PHE A 181 1.95 17.00 5.78
C PHE A 181 3.27 17.79 5.80
N GLU A 182 3.80 18.22 4.64
CA GLU A 182 5.06 18.94 4.50
C GLU A 182 6.29 18.21 5.10
N ILE A 183 6.22 16.88 5.25
CA ILE A 183 7.30 16.04 5.81
C ILE A 183 8.10 15.29 4.75
N PHE A 184 7.61 15.23 3.50
CA PHE A 184 8.31 14.60 2.38
C PHE A 184 9.48 15.45 1.89
N LYS A 185 10.60 15.42 2.63
CA LYS A 185 11.83 16.17 2.34
C LYS A 185 13.04 15.52 3.01
N GLY A 186 14.23 15.77 2.47
CA GLY A 186 15.50 15.20 2.98
C GLY A 186 15.42 13.68 3.08
N ASP A 187 15.90 13.13 4.19
CA ASP A 187 15.96 11.68 4.44
C ASP A 187 14.61 10.96 4.25
N VAL A 188 13.47 11.61 4.48
CA VAL A 188 12.15 10.98 4.25
C VAL A 188 11.94 10.71 2.76
N GLN A 189 12.24 11.70 1.92
CA GLN A 189 12.12 11.59 0.48
C GLN A 189 13.15 10.58 -0.06
N GLU A 190 14.42 10.74 0.33
CA GLU A 190 15.51 9.87 -0.12
C GLU A 190 15.24 8.40 0.23
N ASN A 191 14.81 8.12 1.45
CA ASN A 191 14.47 6.77 1.86
C ASN A 191 13.25 6.23 1.09
N ALA A 192 12.22 7.05 0.84
CA ALA A 192 11.03 6.61 0.09
C ALA A 192 11.38 6.23 -1.35
N GLU A 193 12.14 7.09 -2.03
CA GLU A 193 12.62 6.87 -3.40
C GLU A 193 13.52 5.64 -3.46
N ARG A 194 14.48 5.52 -2.51
CA ARG A 194 15.34 4.34 -2.41
C ARG A 194 14.56 3.05 -2.20
N THR A 195 13.48 3.08 -1.42
CA THR A 195 12.63 1.91 -1.20
C THR A 195 11.95 1.48 -2.50
N LEU A 196 11.43 2.42 -3.29
CA LEU A 196 10.79 2.12 -4.57
C LEU A 196 11.80 1.50 -5.57
N GLU A 197 12.99 2.07 -5.69
CA GLU A 197 14.07 1.51 -6.52
C GLU A 197 14.39 0.05 -6.13
N LEU A 198 14.57 -0.20 -4.83
CA LEU A 198 14.87 -1.53 -4.31
C LEU A 198 13.72 -2.52 -4.56
N VAL A 199 12.47 -2.06 -4.53
CA VAL A 199 11.32 -2.89 -4.87
C VAL A 199 11.38 -3.32 -6.33
N HIS A 200 11.62 -2.39 -7.26
CA HIS A 200 11.75 -2.73 -8.69
C HIS A 200 12.91 -3.70 -8.95
N GLU A 201 14.09 -3.45 -8.38
CA GLU A 201 15.25 -4.35 -8.51
C GLU A 201 14.91 -5.77 -8.02
N LYS A 202 14.26 -5.88 -6.86
CA LYS A 202 13.87 -7.18 -6.29
C LYS A 202 12.75 -7.88 -7.08
N LEU A 203 11.87 -7.12 -7.73
CA LEU A 203 10.84 -7.64 -8.63
C LEU A 203 11.47 -8.21 -9.92
N ASP A 204 12.48 -7.54 -10.46
CA ASP A 204 13.26 -8.03 -11.60
C ASP A 204 14.01 -9.32 -11.24
N LEU A 205 14.68 -9.34 -10.08
CA LEU A 205 15.34 -10.56 -9.57
C LEU A 205 14.35 -11.72 -9.33
N PHE A 206 13.13 -11.42 -8.91
CA PHE A 206 12.07 -12.43 -8.79
C PHE A 206 11.71 -12.99 -10.17
N ARG A 207 11.53 -12.13 -11.18
CA ARG A 207 11.25 -12.53 -12.56
C ARG A 207 12.35 -13.43 -13.11
N GLU A 208 13.61 -13.02 -12.97
CA GLU A 208 14.78 -13.80 -13.39
C GLU A 208 14.83 -15.17 -12.71
N ARG A 209 14.54 -15.24 -11.41
CA ARG A 209 14.52 -16.51 -10.67
C ARG A 209 13.44 -17.46 -11.20
N VAL A 210 12.24 -16.96 -11.46
CA VAL A 210 11.13 -17.77 -11.99
C VAL A 210 11.47 -18.28 -13.39
N LEU A 211 11.98 -17.43 -14.28
CA LEU A 211 12.30 -17.82 -15.65
C LEU A 211 13.58 -18.65 -15.77
N GLY A 212 14.62 -18.33 -14.99
CA GLY A 212 15.91 -19.03 -14.96
C GLY A 212 15.82 -20.42 -14.34
N SER A 213 14.77 -20.70 -13.55
CA SER A 213 14.46 -22.07 -13.10
C SER A 213 14.11 -23.03 -14.26
N LYS A 214 13.97 -22.53 -15.51
CA LYS A 214 13.78 -23.34 -16.72
C LYS A 214 15.08 -23.76 -17.43
N GLU A 215 16.25 -23.23 -17.06
CA GLU A 215 17.51 -23.52 -17.79
C GLU A 215 18.26 -24.79 -17.36
N ASP A 216 17.67 -25.68 -16.55
CA ASP A 216 18.17 -27.06 -16.41
C ASP A 216 17.69 -27.93 -17.58
N LYS A 217 18.25 -27.67 -18.77
CA LYS A 217 18.27 -28.67 -19.85
C LYS A 217 19.32 -29.74 -19.52
N PRO A 218 19.00 -31.05 -19.63
CA PRO A 218 20.01 -32.09 -19.51
C PRO A 218 21.04 -31.90 -20.63
N LEU A 219 22.31 -31.75 -20.27
CA LEU A 219 23.40 -31.50 -21.21
C LEU A 219 23.78 -32.74 -22.05
N PHE A 220 23.16 -33.90 -21.84
CA PHE A 220 23.42 -35.10 -22.64
C PHE A 220 22.13 -35.91 -22.86
N ASP A 221 21.52 -35.72 -24.03
CA ASP A 221 20.73 -36.75 -24.70
C ASP A 221 21.71 -37.60 -25.52
N ASP A 222 22.36 -38.57 -24.89
CA ASP A 222 23.13 -39.60 -25.57
C ASP A 222 22.19 -40.73 -26.02
N THR A 223 21.19 -40.40 -26.82
CA THR A 223 20.53 -41.38 -27.71
C THR A 223 20.99 -41.18 -29.15
N GLN A 224 22.29 -41.28 -29.40
CA GLN A 224 22.82 -41.59 -30.73
C GLN A 224 23.92 -42.65 -30.65
N GLY A 225 23.68 -43.81 -31.26
CA GLY A 225 24.77 -44.74 -31.61
C GLY A 225 24.54 -46.23 -31.41
N LEU A 226 23.32 -46.76 -31.56
CA LEU A 226 23.16 -48.15 -32.00
C LEU A 226 23.52 -48.24 -33.48
N GLU A 227 24.80 -48.41 -33.81
CA GLU A 227 25.23 -48.97 -35.09
C GLU A 227 26.33 -50.01 -34.86
N ASP A 228 25.85 -51.25 -34.73
CA ASP A 228 26.37 -52.48 -35.32
C ASP A 228 27.66 -52.36 -36.15
N LYS A 229 28.70 -53.13 -35.76
CA LYS A 229 29.55 -53.87 -36.70
C LYS A 229 30.45 -54.89 -35.98
N SER A 230 30.03 -56.15 -36.13
CA SER A 230 30.84 -57.38 -36.35
C SER A 230 31.85 -57.82 -35.29
#